data_AF-A0A509LLY6-F1
#
_entry.id   AF-A0A509LLY6-F1
#
_cell.length_a   1.000
_cell.length_b   1.000
_cell.length_c   1.000
_cell.angle_alpha   90.00
_cell.angle_beta   90.00
_cell.angle_gamma   90.00
#
_symmetry.space_group_name_H-M   'P 1'
#
loop_
_entity.id
_entity.type
_entity.pdbx_description
1 polymer ?
#
loop_
_entity_poly.entity_id
_entity_poly.type
_entity_poly.pdbx_seq_one_letter_code
_entity_poly.pdbx_strand_id
1 'polypeptide(L)'
;MAELSLVLNSQEVALGLRKEKKQPKNTFDKVELTGMITQEGMLRTNPVHTRIDTSIITDGFPYPQLFVLNKVVIICGRTDIYEWNGTALIHKINVTGGMIWKVMESFNFIYLTNGEVSVKRDPWNKYYTLDDEVISHALCNYNGQVLAGSYKRKLNE
;
A
#
# COMPACT_ATOMS: atom_id res chain seq x y z
N MET A 1 4.93 -2.28 -34.93
CA MET A 1 3.85 -2.01 -33.96
C MET A 1 3.49 -0.54 -34.11
N ALA A 2 2.23 -0.21 -34.36
CA ALA A 2 1.78 1.18 -34.42
C ALA A 2 1.30 1.60 -33.03
N GLU A 3 1.84 2.71 -32.53
CA GLU A 3 1.44 3.29 -31.25
C GLU A 3 0.14 4.08 -31.44
N LEU A 4 -0.90 3.72 -30.69
CA LEU A 4 -2.25 4.24 -30.90
C LEU A 4 -2.53 5.38 -29.90
N SER A 5 -1.96 6.55 -30.22
CA SER A 5 -2.13 7.79 -29.48
C SER A 5 -3.43 8.50 -29.88
N LEU A 6 -4.26 8.87 -28.90
CA LEU A 6 -5.44 9.72 -29.07
C LEU A 6 -5.31 10.96 -28.20
N VAL A 7 -5.16 12.13 -28.84
CA VAL A 7 -5.06 13.42 -28.14
C VAL A 7 -6.44 14.06 -28.13
N LEU A 8 -7.08 14.09 -26.95
CA LEU A 8 -8.35 14.79 -26.72
C LEU A 8 -8.09 16.26 -26.34
N ASN A 9 -8.96 17.16 -26.78
CA ASN A 9 -8.83 18.59 -26.54
C ASN A 9 -9.59 19.06 -25.27
N SER A 10 -9.29 20.27 -24.81
CA SER A 10 -9.82 20.81 -23.55
C SER A 10 -11.35 20.98 -23.50
N GLN A 11 -12.04 21.04 -24.65
CA GLN A 11 -13.51 21.11 -24.71
C GLN A 11 -14.15 19.74 -24.50
N GLU A 12 -13.51 18.67 -24.97
CA GLU A 12 -13.94 17.28 -24.73
C GLU A 12 -13.78 16.91 -23.25
N VAL A 13 -12.70 17.39 -22.61
CA VAL A 13 -12.47 17.28 -21.16
C VAL A 13 -13.55 18.02 -20.35
N ALA A 14 -14.09 19.14 -20.86
CA ALA A 14 -15.08 19.95 -20.15
C ALA A 14 -16.47 19.27 -20.00
N LEU A 15 -16.75 18.19 -20.74
CA LEU A 15 -17.96 17.39 -20.58
C LEU A 15 -17.98 16.60 -19.25
N GLY A 16 -16.84 16.51 -18.54
CA GLY A 16 -16.75 15.97 -17.17
C GLY A 16 -17.21 16.93 -16.05
N LEU A 17 -17.68 18.14 -16.38
CA LEU A 17 -18.11 19.12 -15.39
C LEU A 17 -19.48 18.79 -14.77
N ARG A 18 -19.56 18.93 -13.45
CA ARG A 18 -20.77 18.65 -12.67
C ARG A 18 -21.64 19.87 -12.49
N LYS A 19 -22.96 19.63 -12.54
CA LYS A 19 -23.98 20.66 -12.37
C LYS A 19 -24.38 20.88 -10.90
N GLU A 20 -24.18 19.91 -10.00
CA GLU A 20 -24.71 19.98 -8.63
C GLU A 20 -23.79 19.44 -7.51
N LYS A 21 -24.13 19.83 -6.26
CA LYS A 21 -23.30 19.69 -5.05
C LYS A 21 -23.26 18.28 -4.45
N LYS A 22 -24.27 17.42 -4.67
CA LYS A 22 -24.39 16.08 -4.03
C LYS A 22 -23.57 14.99 -4.73
N GLN A 23 -22.29 15.29 -5.00
CA GLN A 23 -21.48 14.64 -6.03
C GLN A 23 -21.28 13.10 -5.82
N PRO A 24 -20.32 12.64 -4.98
CA PRO A 24 -19.07 13.26 -4.51
C PRO A 24 -17.95 13.16 -5.58
N LYS A 25 -16.93 14.03 -5.57
CA LYS A 25 -15.91 14.14 -6.66
C LYS A 25 -14.98 12.92 -6.68
N ASN A 26 -14.71 12.35 -7.87
CA ASN A 26 -13.37 11.84 -8.12
C ASN A 26 -12.46 13.06 -8.23
N THR A 27 -11.74 13.35 -7.16
CA THR A 27 -10.72 14.39 -7.12
C THR A 27 -9.55 13.99 -8.03
N PHE A 28 -8.96 14.98 -8.68
CA PHE A 28 -8.01 14.83 -9.80
C PHE A 28 -6.59 14.42 -9.35
N ASP A 29 -6.48 13.34 -8.57
CA ASP A 29 -5.20 12.93 -7.97
C ASP A 29 -4.52 11.73 -8.69
N LYS A 30 -5.18 11.15 -9.72
CA LYS A 30 -4.62 10.06 -10.54
C LYS A 30 -4.94 10.29 -12.02
N VAL A 31 -3.93 10.75 -12.76
CA VAL A 31 -4.02 11.05 -14.20
C VAL A 31 -3.96 9.77 -15.06
N GLU A 32 -3.32 8.71 -14.54
CA GLU A 32 -3.39 7.37 -15.09
C GLU A 32 -3.79 6.38 -14.00
N LEU A 33 -4.59 5.37 -14.37
CA LEU A 33 -5.00 4.28 -13.50
C LEU A 33 -5.01 2.98 -14.32
N THR A 34 -3.81 2.49 -14.61
CA THR A 34 -3.57 1.23 -15.31
C THR A 34 -4.08 0.04 -14.50
N GLY A 35 -4.71 -0.93 -15.18
CA GLY A 35 -5.23 -2.16 -14.57
C GLY A 35 -6.71 -2.14 -14.16
N MET A 36 -7.44 -1.03 -14.33
CA MET A 36 -8.91 -1.03 -14.24
C MET A 36 -9.55 -1.06 -15.63
N ILE A 37 -10.58 -1.88 -15.78
CA ILE A 37 -11.37 -1.99 -17.02
C ILE A 37 -12.60 -1.08 -16.87
N THR A 38 -12.79 -0.18 -17.83
CA THR A 38 -14.05 0.56 -17.97
C THR A 38 -15.08 -0.33 -18.66
N GLN A 39 -16.19 -0.60 -17.98
CA GLN A 39 -17.32 -1.35 -18.54
C GLN A 39 -18.57 -0.49 -18.41
N GLU A 40 -19.29 -0.28 -19.51
CA GLU A 40 -20.52 0.53 -19.56
C GLU A 40 -20.32 1.97 -19.01
N GLY A 41 -19.14 2.56 -19.21
CA GLY A 41 -18.80 3.89 -18.70
C GLY A 41 -18.56 3.97 -17.19
N MET A 42 -18.58 2.83 -16.48
CA MET A 42 -18.26 2.74 -15.06
C MET A 42 -16.93 2.02 -14.84
N LEU A 43 -16.19 2.44 -13.81
CA LEU A 43 -15.06 1.67 -13.30
C LEU A 43 -15.61 0.42 -12.62
N ARG A 44 -15.32 -0.77 -13.18
CA ARG A 44 -15.66 -2.06 -12.57
C ARG A 44 -14.40 -2.87 -12.31
N THR A 45 -14.44 -3.68 -11.26
CA THR A 45 -13.46 -4.75 -11.07
C THR A 45 -13.64 -5.79 -12.16
N ASN A 46 -12.56 -6.23 -12.83
CA ASN A 46 -12.64 -7.31 -13.80
C ASN A 46 -13.16 -8.59 -13.11
N PRO A 47 -14.35 -9.12 -13.49
CA PRO A 47 -14.93 -10.29 -12.81
C PRO A 47 -14.13 -11.58 -13.04
N VAL A 48 -13.19 -11.59 -14.00
CA VAL A 48 -12.32 -12.73 -14.30
C VAL A 48 -11.18 -12.89 -13.28
N HIS A 49 -10.85 -11.85 -12.52
CA HIS A 49 -9.75 -11.92 -11.54
C HIS A 49 -10.25 -12.27 -10.14
N THR A 50 -9.75 -13.39 -9.61
CA THR A 50 -9.93 -13.80 -8.21
C THR A 50 -9.41 -12.70 -7.29
N ARG A 51 -10.26 -12.25 -6.36
CA ARG A 51 -9.90 -11.23 -5.37
C ARG A 51 -9.10 -11.90 -4.24
N ILE A 52 -8.13 -11.18 -3.67
CA ILE A 52 -7.55 -11.57 -2.38
C ILE A 52 -8.66 -11.45 -1.34
N ASP A 53 -9.00 -12.55 -0.68
CA ASP A 53 -9.92 -12.52 0.45
C ASP A 53 -9.21 -11.89 1.65
N THR A 54 -9.75 -10.78 2.14
CA THR A 54 -9.26 -10.03 3.30
C THR A 54 -10.26 -10.06 4.45
N SER A 55 -11.29 -10.91 4.40
CA SER A 55 -12.35 -11.03 5.41
C SER A 55 -11.82 -11.34 6.83
N ILE A 56 -10.63 -11.94 6.93
CA ILE A 56 -9.93 -12.19 8.20
C ILE A 56 -9.44 -10.90 8.90
N ILE A 57 -9.34 -9.78 8.17
CA ILE A 57 -8.96 -8.48 8.72
C ILE A 57 -10.23 -7.64 8.88
N THR A 58 -10.79 -7.68 10.09
CA THR A 58 -12.05 -7.00 10.43
C THR A 58 -11.85 -5.58 10.97
N ASP A 59 -10.63 -5.03 10.85
CA ASP A 59 -10.31 -3.67 11.27
C ASP A 59 -11.10 -2.62 10.48
N GLY A 60 -11.42 -1.49 11.13
CA GLY A 60 -12.05 -0.35 10.47
C GLY A 60 -11.10 0.39 9.50
N PHE A 61 -11.66 1.27 8.68
CA PHE A 61 -10.89 2.14 7.78
C PHE A 61 -9.76 2.88 8.55
N PRO A 62 -8.51 2.92 8.04
CA PRO A 62 -8.09 2.62 6.67
C PRO A 62 -7.54 1.20 6.43
N TYR A 63 -7.84 0.24 7.32
CA TYR A 63 -7.42 -1.15 7.15
C TYR A 63 -8.45 -1.94 6.30
N PRO A 64 -8.05 -3.06 5.67
CA PRO A 64 -6.67 -3.56 5.50
C PRO A 64 -5.83 -2.66 4.58
N GLN A 65 -4.56 -2.44 4.94
CA GLN A 65 -3.60 -1.73 4.09
C GLN A 65 -2.83 -2.72 3.21
N LEU A 66 -2.91 -2.55 1.88
CA LEU A 66 -2.23 -3.38 0.89
C LEU A 66 -0.93 -2.74 0.41
N PHE A 67 0.18 -3.48 0.49
CA PHE A 67 1.49 -3.10 -0.03
C PHE A 67 1.97 -4.14 -1.06
N VAL A 68 1.99 -3.74 -2.33
CA VAL A 68 2.55 -4.56 -3.42
C VAL A 68 4.02 -4.16 -3.59
N LEU A 69 4.93 -5.04 -3.20
CA LEU A 69 6.38 -4.86 -3.26
C LEU A 69 6.98 -5.74 -4.36
N ASN A 70 8.26 -5.56 -4.70
CA ASN A 70 8.89 -6.24 -5.85
C ASN A 70 8.85 -7.77 -5.77
N LYS A 71 8.86 -8.36 -4.56
CA LYS A 71 8.92 -9.82 -4.36
C LYS A 71 7.85 -10.39 -3.43
N VAL A 72 7.00 -9.56 -2.85
CA VAL A 72 5.98 -9.99 -1.89
C VAL A 72 4.84 -8.99 -1.86
N VAL A 73 3.64 -9.48 -1.59
CA VAL A 73 2.47 -8.64 -1.31
C VAL A 73 2.16 -8.78 0.17
N ILE A 74 2.23 -7.66 0.89
CA ILE A 74 1.99 -7.59 2.34
C ILE A 74 0.64 -6.92 2.56
N ILE A 75 -0.17 -7.49 3.45
CA ILE A 75 -1.45 -6.93 3.87
C ILE A 75 -1.37 -6.73 5.37
N CYS A 76 -1.57 -5.49 5.83
CA CYS A 76 -1.57 -5.17 7.25
C CYS A 76 -2.98 -4.84 7.75
N GLY A 77 -3.39 -5.49 8.84
CA GLY A 77 -4.41 -4.98 9.75
C GLY A 77 -3.80 -3.93 10.69
N ARG A 78 -4.53 -3.57 11.73
CA ARG A 78 -4.06 -2.62 12.75
C ARG A 78 -2.97 -3.24 13.63
N THR A 79 -3.15 -4.50 14.00
CA THR A 79 -2.30 -5.27 14.93
C THR A 79 -1.59 -6.46 14.28
N ASP A 80 -1.85 -6.72 12.99
CA ASP A 80 -1.51 -7.97 12.34
C ASP A 80 -0.86 -7.72 10.98
N ILE A 81 0.18 -8.50 10.66
CA ILE A 81 0.83 -8.47 9.35
C ILE A 81 0.69 -9.83 8.67
N TYR A 82 0.24 -9.82 7.42
CA TYR A 82 0.05 -10.98 6.56
C TYR A 82 0.88 -10.88 5.28
N GLU A 83 1.39 -12.01 4.79
CA GLU A 83 1.91 -12.14 3.43
C GLU A 83 0.92 -12.91 2.55
N TRP A 84 0.68 -12.42 1.34
CA TRP A 84 -0.04 -13.20 0.33
C TRP A 84 0.93 -14.14 -0.39
N ASN A 85 0.65 -15.45 -0.35
CA ASN A 85 1.49 -16.49 -0.97
C ASN A 85 1.08 -16.85 -2.42
N GLY A 86 0.10 -16.15 -3.00
CA GLY A 86 -0.51 -16.48 -4.29
C GLY A 86 -1.89 -17.15 -4.18
N THR A 87 -2.25 -17.71 -3.03
CA THR A 87 -3.54 -18.42 -2.81
C THR A 87 -4.26 -18.06 -1.51
N ALA A 88 -3.53 -17.71 -0.45
CA ALA A 88 -4.07 -17.36 0.86
C ALA A 88 -3.23 -16.27 1.55
N LEU A 89 -3.84 -15.55 2.49
CA LEU A 89 -3.14 -14.69 3.45
C LEU A 89 -2.52 -15.56 4.54
N ILE A 90 -1.19 -15.45 4.70
CA ILE A 90 -0.42 -16.15 5.71
C ILE A 90 -0.06 -15.15 6.81
N HIS A 91 -0.56 -15.38 8.03
CA HIS A 91 -0.21 -14.58 9.20
C HIS A 91 1.29 -14.66 9.49
N LYS A 92 1.91 -13.53 9.85
CA LYS A 92 3.36 -13.44 10.10
C LYS A 92 3.70 -13.01 11.52
N ILE A 93 3.01 -12.02 12.06
CA ILE A 93 3.30 -11.44 13.39
C ILE A 93 2.12 -10.61 13.92
N ASN A 94 1.94 -10.65 15.25
CA ASN A 94 1.08 -9.75 16.02
C ASN A 94 1.91 -8.63 16.63
N VAL A 95 1.39 -7.41 16.64
CA VAL A 95 2.08 -6.21 17.13
C VAL A 95 1.13 -5.22 17.80
N THR A 96 1.67 -4.29 18.58
CA THR A 96 0.91 -3.15 19.12
C THR A 96 0.38 -2.26 17.99
N GLY A 97 -0.92 -1.97 18.01
CA GLY A 97 -1.57 -1.18 16.98
C GLY A 97 -1.32 0.32 17.12
N GLY A 98 -0.72 0.92 16.09
CA GLY A 98 -0.39 2.35 16.02
C GLY A 98 -1.24 3.14 15.02
N MET A 99 -0.59 4.06 14.31
CA MET A 99 -1.11 4.81 13.15
C MET A 99 -1.09 3.94 11.88
N ILE A 100 -1.39 4.54 10.73
CA ILE A 100 -1.27 3.87 9.43
C ILE A 100 0.15 3.34 9.20
N TRP A 101 0.24 2.14 8.62
CA TRP A 101 1.50 1.54 8.23
C TRP A 101 2.19 2.35 7.14
N LYS A 102 3.50 2.52 7.31
CA LYS A 102 4.46 2.90 6.28
C LYS A 102 5.33 1.67 5.98
N VAL A 103 5.67 1.46 4.71
CA VAL A 103 6.54 0.37 4.26
C VAL A 103 7.72 0.91 3.47
N MET A 104 8.82 0.17 3.50
CA MET A 104 10.06 0.49 2.81
C MET A 104 10.68 -0.83 2.33
N GLU A 105 11.00 -0.93 1.04
CA GLU A 105 11.68 -2.10 0.45
C GLU A 105 13.01 -1.66 -0.18
N SER A 106 14.05 -2.46 0.03
CA SER A 106 15.23 -2.50 -0.85
C SER A 106 15.56 -3.95 -1.16
N PHE A 107 15.20 -4.38 -2.38
CA PHE A 107 15.32 -5.76 -2.90
C PHE A 107 14.68 -6.86 -2.04
N ASN A 108 15.43 -7.38 -1.06
CA ASN A 108 14.96 -8.45 -0.15
C ASN A 108 14.69 -7.92 1.27
N PHE A 109 15.22 -6.75 1.61
CA PHE A 109 15.06 -6.12 2.91
C PHE A 109 13.77 -5.32 2.90
N ILE A 110 12.87 -5.64 3.83
CA ILE A 110 11.59 -4.93 3.98
C ILE A 110 11.46 -4.49 5.43
N TYR A 111 11.01 -3.25 5.59
CA TYR A 111 10.78 -2.61 6.87
C TYR A 111 9.38 -2.02 6.91
N LEU A 112 8.68 -2.22 8.02
CA LEU A 112 7.36 -1.65 8.27
C LEU A 112 7.35 -0.89 9.59
N THR A 113 6.59 0.20 9.67
CA THR A 113 6.37 0.96 10.91
C THR A 113 4.94 1.48 10.95
N ASN A 114 4.31 1.38 12.11
CA ASN A 114 3.01 2.01 12.37
C ASN A 114 3.14 3.22 13.32
N GLY A 115 4.37 3.66 13.60
CA GLY A 115 4.68 4.77 14.51
C GLY A 115 4.65 4.43 16.00
N GLU A 116 4.13 3.26 16.39
CA GLU A 116 4.25 2.72 17.76
C GLU A 116 5.28 1.58 17.81
N VAL A 117 5.21 0.66 16.84
CA VAL A 117 6.22 -0.38 16.61
C VAL A 117 6.89 -0.23 15.26
N SER A 118 8.01 -0.91 15.11
CA SER A 118 8.61 -1.20 13.82
C SER A 118 8.91 -2.69 13.67
N VAL A 119 8.89 -3.17 12.43
CA VAL A 119 9.00 -4.58 12.08
C VAL A 119 9.97 -4.73 10.91
N LYS A 120 11.03 -5.51 11.14
CA LYS A 120 11.99 -5.94 10.11
C LYS A 120 11.51 -7.26 9.53
N ARG A 121 11.62 -7.41 8.21
CA ARG A 121 11.56 -8.72 7.55
C ARG A 121 12.96 -9.10 7.10
N ASP A 122 13.47 -10.20 7.64
CA ASP A 122 14.82 -10.66 7.38
C ASP A 122 15.01 -11.08 5.89
N PRO A 123 16.06 -10.59 5.20
CA PRO A 123 16.25 -10.83 3.78
C PRO A 123 16.78 -12.23 3.44
N TRP A 124 17.15 -13.06 4.42
CA TRP A 124 17.56 -14.46 4.25
C TRP A 124 16.42 -15.42 4.61
N ASN A 125 15.99 -15.44 5.87
CA ASN A 125 15.05 -16.41 6.44
C ASN A 125 13.56 -16.01 6.31
N LYS A 126 13.26 -14.76 5.93
CA LYS A 126 11.90 -14.24 5.68
C LYS A 126 10.97 -14.20 6.90
N TYR A 127 11.53 -14.30 8.12
CA TYR A 127 10.81 -14.03 9.35
C TYR A 127 10.61 -12.54 9.58
N TYR A 128 9.56 -12.22 10.33
CA TYR A 128 9.23 -10.87 10.76
C TYR A 128 9.61 -10.75 12.23
N THR A 129 10.37 -9.73 12.58
CA THR A 129 10.78 -9.46 13.96
C THR A 129 10.48 -8.02 14.32
N LEU A 130 10.05 -7.79 15.56
CA LEU A 130 9.97 -6.45 16.12
C LEU A 130 11.37 -5.81 16.13
N ASP A 131 11.38 -4.48 16.03
CA ASP A 131 12.57 -3.66 16.14
C ASP A 131 12.41 -2.68 17.32
N ASP A 132 13.44 -2.59 18.15
CA ASP A 132 13.51 -1.71 19.34
C ASP A 132 13.46 -0.21 18.99
N GLU A 133 13.74 0.10 17.74
CA GLU A 133 13.88 1.45 17.21
C GLU A 133 12.70 1.77 16.30
N VAL A 134 11.93 2.80 16.66
CA VAL A 134 10.80 3.23 15.82
C VAL A 134 11.34 4.14 14.72
N ILE A 135 11.38 3.62 13.49
CA ILE A 135 11.75 4.44 12.32
C ILE A 135 10.60 5.38 12.00
N SER A 136 10.90 6.69 12.01
CA SER A 136 9.91 7.75 11.78
C SER A 136 9.83 8.12 10.29
N HIS A 137 10.99 8.16 9.64
CA HIS A 137 11.17 8.56 8.24
C HIS A 137 12.26 7.72 7.57
N ALA A 138 12.11 7.48 6.26
CA ALA A 138 13.16 6.93 5.42
C ALA A 138 13.25 7.71 4.10
N LEU A 139 14.46 7.83 3.58
CA LEU A 139 14.80 8.48 2.32
C LEU A 139 15.67 7.52 1.51
N CYS A 140 15.30 7.29 0.24
CA CYS A 140 16.16 6.56 -0.69
C CYS A 140 16.97 7.58 -1.51
N ASN A 141 18.29 7.38 -1.64
CA ASN A 141 19.11 8.23 -2.50
C ASN A 141 19.17 7.71 -3.94
N TYR A 142 19.74 8.50 -4.83
CA TYR A 142 19.91 8.19 -6.26
C TYR A 142 20.75 6.94 -6.55
N ASN A 143 21.49 6.42 -5.57
CA ASN A 143 22.26 5.17 -5.67
C ASN A 143 21.52 3.95 -5.08
N GLY A 144 20.22 4.08 -4.74
CA GLY A 144 19.42 3.01 -4.13
C GLY A 144 19.77 2.71 -2.67
N GLN A 145 20.59 3.55 -2.02
CA GLN A 145 20.89 3.41 -0.59
C GLN A 145 19.72 4.00 0.20
N VAL A 146 19.28 3.28 1.23
CA VAL A 146 18.17 3.70 2.07
C VAL A 146 18.68 4.22 3.40
N LEU A 147 18.39 5.49 3.68
CA LEU A 147 18.68 6.17 4.93
C LEU A 147 17.40 6.20 5.76
N ALA A 148 17.38 5.48 6.87
CA ALA A 148 16.21 5.39 7.75
C ALA A 148 16.54 6.04 9.10
N GLY A 149 15.76 7.04 9.49
CA GLY A 149 15.89 7.76 10.75
C GLY A 149 14.98 7.18 11.82
N SER A 150 15.57 6.53 12.81
CA SER A 150 14.91 6.06 14.03
C SER A 150 14.97 7.06 15.17
N TYR A 151 14.04 6.91 16.11
CA TYR A 151 14.24 7.34 17.48
C TYR A 151 14.00 6.16 18.42
N LYS A 152 14.87 5.98 19.41
CA LYS A 152 14.62 5.05 20.51
C LYS A 152 13.92 5.81 21.63
N ARG A 153 12.66 5.45 21.91
CA ARG A 153 11.96 5.94 23.10
C ARG A 153 12.69 5.39 24.32
N LYS A 154 13.30 6.24 25.15
CA LYS A 154 13.73 5.80 26.48
C LYS A 154 12.48 5.35 27.24
N LEU A 155 12.46 4.10 27.65
CA LEU A 155 11.64 3.67 28.77
C LEU A 155 12.23 4.35 30.02
N ASN A 156 11.37 4.93 30.84
CA ASN A 156 11.81 5.43 32.14
C ASN A 156 12.02 4.21 33.05
N GLU A 157 13.25 4.05 33.54
CA GLU A 157 13.59 3.18 34.68
C GLU A 157 13.07 3.77 35.99
#